data_AF-A0A660QRR8-F1
#
_entry.id   AF-A0A660QRR8-F1
#
_cell.length_a   1.000
_cell.length_b   1.000
_cell.length_c   1.000
_cell.angle_alpha   90.00
_cell.angle_beta   90.00
_cell.angle_gamma   90.00
#
_symmetry.space_group_name_H-M   'P 1'
#
loop_
_entity.id
_entity.type
_entity.pdbx_description
1 polymer ?
#
loop_
_entity_poly.entity_id
_entity_poly.type
_entity_poly.pdbx_seq_one_letter_code
_entity_poly.pdbx_strand_id
1 'polypeptide(L)'
;MLKMDGECFSTSTHPSILTITEIHTLADLLPDAPKEILVKEKGFVASELVQLLKMAGFSVKHIWGGTAGMWKREPLRMDEMELMVVSTKIQDCF
;
A
#
# COMPACT_ATOMS: atom_id res chain seq x y z
N MET A 1 -29.78 -28.18 -15.88
CA MET A 1 -29.37 -28.90 -14.66
C MET A 1 -27.86 -29.08 -14.73
N LEU A 2 -27.10 -28.14 -14.16
CA LEU A 2 -25.67 -28.25 -13.94
C LEU A 2 -25.44 -28.01 -12.45
N LYS A 3 -24.86 -29.02 -11.81
CA LYS A 3 -24.53 -29.08 -10.38
C LYS A 3 -23.50 -27.98 -10.09
N MET A 4 -23.78 -27.08 -9.15
CA MET A 4 -22.75 -26.28 -8.49
C MET A 4 -22.47 -26.96 -7.16
N ASP A 5 -21.43 -27.79 -7.14
CA ASP A 5 -20.88 -28.34 -5.92
C ASP A 5 -20.10 -27.23 -5.21
N GLY A 6 -20.37 -27.10 -3.91
CA GLY A 6 -20.00 -25.95 -3.10
C GLY A 6 -18.49 -25.78 -2.91
N GLU A 7 -18.08 -24.52 -2.94
CA GLU A 7 -17.43 -23.85 -1.82
C GLU A 7 -17.57 -22.34 -2.06
N CYS A 8 -18.37 -21.69 -1.22
CA CYS A 8 -18.48 -20.24 -1.23
C CYS A 8 -17.22 -19.69 -0.53
N PHE A 9 -16.10 -19.60 -1.25
CA PHE A 9 -14.95 -18.83 -0.79
C PHE A 9 -15.33 -17.36 -0.95
N SER A 10 -16.02 -16.83 0.05
CA SER A 10 -16.31 -15.41 0.18
C SER A 10 -14.98 -14.67 0.26
N THR A 11 -14.42 -14.26 -0.88
CA THR A 11 -13.40 -13.23 -0.94
C THR A 11 -14.07 -11.96 -0.43
N SER A 12 -13.91 -11.70 0.87
CA SER A 12 -14.29 -10.42 1.45
C SER A 12 -13.54 -9.34 0.68
N THR A 13 -14.22 -8.73 -0.29
CA THR A 13 -13.74 -7.61 -1.11
C THR A 13 -13.63 -6.32 -0.30
N HIS A 14 -13.82 -6.42 1.02
CA HIS A 14 -13.70 -5.32 1.95
C HIS A 14 -12.38 -5.42 2.72
N PRO A 15 -11.58 -4.35 2.76
CA PRO A 15 -10.38 -4.33 3.55
C PRO A 15 -10.75 -4.62 5.01
N SER A 16 -9.92 -5.42 5.67
CA SER A 16 -9.96 -5.48 7.14
C SER A 16 -9.86 -4.06 7.67
N ILE A 17 -10.91 -3.57 8.34
CA ILE A 17 -10.98 -2.20 8.85
C ILE A 17 -9.84 -1.88 9.82
N LEU A 18 -9.26 -2.92 10.43
CA LEU A 18 -8.18 -2.80 11.40
C LEU A 18 -6.79 -2.71 10.75
N THR A 19 -6.62 -3.20 9.52
CA THR A 19 -5.28 -3.37 8.92
C THR A 19 -5.13 -2.86 7.49
N ILE A 20 -6.20 -2.31 6.89
CA ILE A 20 -6.23 -1.83 5.49
C ILE A 20 -5.55 -2.87 4.57
N THR A 21 -5.92 -4.13 4.76
CA THR A 21 -5.31 -5.26 4.06
C THR A 21 -6.35 -5.90 3.17
N GLU A 22 -5.97 -6.11 1.92
CA GLU A 22 -6.79 -6.75 0.90
C GLU A 22 -6.04 -7.95 0.33
N ILE A 23 -6.77 -9.02 0.04
CA ILE A 23 -6.24 -10.22 -0.60
C ILE A 23 -7.14 -10.53 -1.79
N HIS A 24 -6.52 -10.66 -2.96
CA HIS A 24 -7.19 -11.01 -4.21
C HIS A 24 -6.37 -12.03 -4.98
N THR A 25 -6.98 -12.68 -5.98
CA THR A 25 -6.21 -13.52 -6.89
C THR A 25 -5.57 -12.62 -7.95
N LEU A 26 -4.37 -12.97 -8.44
CA LEU A 26 -3.73 -12.19 -9.49
C LEU A 26 -4.58 -12.16 -10.78
N ALA A 27 -5.36 -13.22 -11.01
CA ALA A 27 -6.32 -13.30 -12.10
C ALA A 27 -7.44 -12.24 -12.03
N ASP A 28 -7.74 -11.70 -10.84
CA ASP A 28 -8.71 -10.60 -10.68
C ASP A 28 -8.14 -9.26 -11.16
N LEU A 29 -6.80 -9.10 -11.16
CA LEU A 29 -6.12 -7.88 -11.61
C LEU A 29 -5.67 -7.94 -13.05
N LEU A 30 -5.27 -9.13 -13.53
CA LEU A 30 -4.66 -9.34 -14.84
C LEU A 30 -5.36 -10.49 -15.56
N PRO A 31 -5.89 -10.27 -16.77
CA PRO A 31 -6.74 -11.26 -17.46
C PRO A 31 -6.03 -12.58 -17.80
N ASP A 32 -4.71 -12.58 -17.95
CA ASP A 32 -3.91 -13.77 -18.33
C ASP A 32 -3.11 -14.37 -17.15
N ALA A 33 -3.42 -13.97 -15.92
CA ALA A 33 -2.66 -14.43 -14.75
C ALA A 33 -3.14 -15.80 -14.20
N PRO A 34 -2.24 -16.60 -13.60
CA PRO A 34 -2.62 -17.82 -12.89
C PRO A 34 -3.56 -17.56 -11.71
N LYS A 35 -4.62 -18.36 -11.58
CA LYS A 35 -5.62 -18.25 -10.49
C LYS A 35 -5.10 -18.63 -9.10
N GLU A 36 -3.99 -19.36 -9.05
CA GLU A 36 -3.39 -19.86 -7.81
C GLU A 36 -2.54 -18.80 -7.09
N ILE A 37 -2.19 -17.70 -7.77
CA ILE A 37 -1.39 -16.63 -7.19
C ILE A 37 -2.31 -15.72 -6.39
N LEU A 38 -2.09 -15.66 -5.09
CA LEU A 38 -2.71 -14.67 -4.20
C LEU A 38 -1.81 -13.45 -4.08
N VAL A 39 -2.39 -12.28 -4.26
CA VAL A 39 -1.77 -11.00 -4.01
C VAL A 39 -2.34 -10.45 -2.71
N LYS A 40 -1.45 -9.99 -1.84
CA LYS A 40 -1.80 -9.35 -0.58
C LYS A 40 -1.30 -7.93 -0.61
N GLU A 41 -2.22 -6.99 -0.55
CA GLU A 41 -1.93 -5.57 -0.47
C GLU A 41 -2.17 -5.08 0.95
N LYS A 42 -1.25 -4.24 1.44
CA LYS A 42 -1.39 -3.56 2.72
C LYS A 42 -1.24 -2.07 2.47
N GLY A 43 -2.34 -1.34 2.65
CA GLY A 43 -2.31 0.11 2.68
C GLY A 43 -1.56 0.61 3.92
N PHE A 44 -0.89 1.74 3.76
CA PHE A 44 -0.29 2.49 4.86
C PHE A 44 -0.74 3.94 4.76
N VAL A 45 -1.10 4.53 5.89
CA VAL A 45 -1.28 5.99 5.94
C VAL A 45 0.08 6.69 6.00
N ALA A 46 0.11 7.94 5.57
CA ALA A 46 1.30 8.78 5.55
C ALA A 46 2.10 8.76 6.87
N SER A 47 1.40 8.79 8.01
CA SER A 47 2.03 8.75 9.33
C SER A 47 2.72 7.41 9.64
N GLU A 48 2.17 6.29 9.18
CA GLU A 48 2.80 4.97 9.33
C GLU A 48 4.08 4.87 8.51
N LEU A 49 4.08 5.38 7.27
CA LEU A 49 5.29 5.44 6.43
C LEU A 49 6.40 6.27 7.09
N VAL A 50 6.04 7.39 7.74
CA VAL A 50 7.01 8.20 8.51
C VAL A 50 7.60 7.40 9.67
N GLN A 51 6.79 6.61 10.39
CA GLN A 51 7.28 5.76 11.48
C GLN A 51 8.20 4.66 10.96
N LEU A 52 7.84 3.99 9.87
CA LEU A 52 8.67 2.95 9.25
C LEU A 52 10.04 3.50 8.83
N LEU A 53 10.08 4.70 8.24
CA LEU A 53 11.34 5.36 7.88
C LEU A 53 12.18 5.71 9.10
N LYS A 54 11.57 6.22 10.18
CA LYS A 54 12.28 6.49 11.43
C LYS A 54 12.87 5.22 12.05
N MET A 55 12.09 4.13 12.07
CA MET A 55 12.56 2.82 12.55
C MET A 55 13.70 2.25 11.69
N ALA A 56 13.70 2.57 10.38
CA ALA A 56 14.77 2.21 9.46
C ALA A 56 16.01 3.14 9.57
N GLY A 57 16.05 4.07 10.52
CA GLY A 57 17.19 4.96 10.75
C GLY A 57 17.20 6.21 9.86
N PHE A 58 16.04 6.69 9.43
CA PHE A 58 15.93 7.94 8.67
C PHE A 58 15.37 9.08 9.52
N SER A 59 15.95 10.27 9.35
CA SER A 59 15.34 11.52 9.80
C SER A 59 14.48 12.08 8.67
N VAL A 60 13.16 11.97 8.81
CA VAL A 60 12.18 12.54 7.86
C VAL A 60 12.16 14.06 8.01
N LYS A 61 12.38 14.78 6.90
CA LYS A 61 12.39 16.26 6.85
C LYS A 61 11.06 16.81 6.33
N HIS A 62 10.53 16.23 5.26
CA HIS A 62 9.28 16.66 4.64
C HIS A 62 8.47 15.48 4.13
N ILE A 63 7.16 15.67 4.14
CA ILE A 63 6.18 14.87 3.41
C ILE A 63 5.39 15.81 2.52
N TRP A 64 5.30 15.45 1.25
CA TRP A 64 4.79 16.32 0.20
C TRP A 64 3.87 15.57 -0.74
N GLY A 65 2.92 16.30 -1.32
CA GLY A 65 1.96 15.80 -2.30
C GLY A 65 2.45 15.90 -3.75
N GLY A 66 1.50 15.72 -4.66
CA GLY A 66 1.75 15.68 -6.11
C GLY A 66 1.89 14.25 -6.65
N THR A 67 2.25 14.14 -7.92
CA THR A 67 2.35 12.85 -8.62
C THR A 67 3.76 12.57 -9.13
N ALA A 68 4.05 11.32 -9.45
CA ALA A 68 5.23 10.88 -10.16
C ALA A 68 5.27 11.52 -11.56
N GLY A 69 5.91 12.69 -11.63
CA GLY A 69 5.96 13.54 -12.82
C GLY A 69 5.70 15.02 -12.50
N MET A 70 5.08 15.32 -11.36
CA MET A 70 4.82 16.68 -10.87
C MET A 70 4.79 16.73 -9.34
N TRP A 71 5.94 16.50 -8.71
CA TRP A 71 6.09 16.64 -7.27
C TRP A 71 5.99 18.09 -6.85
N LYS A 72 5.21 18.37 -5.80
CA LYS A 72 5.02 19.72 -5.29
C LYS A 72 5.53 19.79 -3.87
N ARG A 73 6.26 20.84 -3.51
CA ARG A 73 6.70 21.08 -2.12
C ARG A 73 5.55 21.65 -1.27
N GLU A 74 4.41 20.98 -1.31
CA GLU A 74 3.15 21.40 -0.71
C GLU A 74 2.68 20.36 0.31
N PRO A 75 1.86 20.75 1.31
CA PRO A 75 1.30 19.80 2.27
C PRO A 75 0.55 18.66 1.56
N LEU A 76 0.77 17.43 2.02
CA LEU A 76 0.05 16.24 1.56
C LEU A 76 -1.45 16.41 1.82
N ARG A 77 -2.28 16.16 0.81
CA ARG A 77 -3.73 16.14 0.97
C ARG A 77 -4.21 14.76 1.42
N MET A 78 -5.33 14.74 2.13
CA MET A 78 -5.91 13.50 2.68
C MET A 78 -6.38 12.50 1.61
N ASP A 79 -6.62 12.97 0.38
CA ASP A 79 -7.14 12.20 -0.75
C ASP A 79 -6.06 11.84 -1.80
N GLU A 80 -4.79 12.17 -1.53
CA GLU A 80 -3.70 11.84 -2.46
C GLU A 80 -3.26 10.37 -2.29
N MET A 81 -3.21 9.64 -3.41
CA MET A 81 -2.70 8.26 -3.47
C MET A 81 -1.17 8.21 -3.58
N GLU A 82 -0.56 9.29 -4.06
CA GLU A 82 0.88 9.42 -4.24
C GLU A 82 1.46 10.47 -3.28
N LEU A 83 2.66 10.21 -2.76
CA LEU A 83 3.35 11.14 -1.87
C LEU A 83 4.87 11.05 -2.06
N MET A 84 5.56 12.13 -1.73
CA MET A 84 7.01 12.23 -1.67
C MET A 84 7.47 12.38 -0.22
N VAL A 85 8.47 11.59 0.18
CA VAL A 85 9.17 11.79 1.46
C VAL A 85 10.60 12.24 1.20
N VAL A 86 10.98 13.37 1.81
CA VAL A 86 12.38 13.82 1.86
C VAL A 86 12.96 13.44 3.21
N SER A 87 14.01 12.63 3.20
CA SER A 87 14.64 12.14 4.43
C SER A 87 16.16 12.04 4.29
N THR A 88 16.85 12.07 5.43
CA THR A 88 18.30 11.86 5.51
C THR A 88 18.56 10.60 6.32
N LYS A 89 19.37 9.68 5.80
CA LYS A 89 19.83 8.52 6.55
C LYS A 89 20.67 9.01 7.74
N ILE A 90 20.33 8.56 8.94
CA ILE A 90 21.14 8.78 10.12
C ILE A 90 22.33 7.84 9.97
N GLN A 91 23.50 8.41 9.72
CA GLN A 91 24.76 7.68 9.76
C GLN A 91 25.19 7.64 11.21
N ASP A 92 25.13 6.47 11.83
CA ASP A 92 25.78 6.28 13.12
C ASP A 92 27.28 6.21 12.85
N CYS A 93 28.04 7.14 13.45
CA CYS A 93 29.49 7.05 13.47
C CYS A 93 29.87 5.85 14.35
N PHE A 94 30.40 4.79 13.74
CA PHE A 94 31.03 3.67 14.43
C PHE A 94 32.52 3.94 14.64
#